data_AF-A0A3C0CSU4-F1
#
_entry.id   AF-A0A3C0CSU4-F1
#
_cell.length_a   1.000
_cell.length_b   1.000
_cell.length_c   1.000
_cell.angle_alpha   90.00
_cell.angle_beta   90.00
_cell.angle_gamma   90.00
#
_symmetry.space_group_name_H-M   'P 1'
#
loop_
_entity.id
_entity.type
_entity.pdbx_description
1 polymer ?
#
loop_
_entity_poly.entity_id
_entity_poly.type
_entity_poly.pdbx_seq_one_letter_code
_entity_poly.pdbx_strand_id
1 'polypeptide(L)'
;MYLAHSSNSSGKPQSQAEHLRNVAGFASEFAEAFNSGEEAALAGLLHDIGKYGDKFQRRLDGLEHGLDHWSPGASVALFERHMVAAALAIQGHHTGLGAADRESLNGMSLSKLTTDHPLGLTLSESDTALLMNRFQLDSLTVPSVTDPLITGYPEHASTMLDVRMLFSSLVDADFLDTERL
;
A
#
# COMPACT_ATOMS: atom_id res chain seq x y z
N MET A 1 -9.37 -12.72 -12.61
CA MET A 1 -9.50 -11.27 -12.35
C MET A 1 -9.62 -11.11 -10.84
N TYR A 2 -8.76 -10.29 -10.26
CA TYR A 2 -8.83 -9.93 -8.83
C TYR A 2 -9.62 -8.64 -8.69
N LEU A 3 -10.47 -8.55 -7.66
CA LEU A 3 -11.29 -7.38 -7.37
C LEU A 3 -10.70 -6.57 -6.22
N ALA A 4 -10.86 -5.25 -6.27
CA ALA A 4 -10.40 -4.33 -5.23
C ALA A 4 -11.33 -4.25 -4.02
N HIS A 5 -12.62 -4.43 -4.24
CA HIS A 5 -13.65 -4.35 -3.23
C HIS A 5 -14.89 -5.11 -3.71
N SER A 6 -15.86 -5.29 -2.81
CA SER A 6 -17.16 -5.83 -3.17
C SER A 6 -17.88 -4.87 -4.12
N SER A 7 -18.84 -5.37 -4.90
CA SER A 7 -19.65 -4.52 -5.77
C SER A 7 -20.37 -3.45 -4.95
N ASN A 8 -20.26 -2.19 -5.38
CA ASN A 8 -20.93 -1.05 -4.77
C ASN A 8 -22.43 -1.02 -5.13
N SER A 9 -23.12 0.07 -4.75
CA SER A 9 -24.55 0.28 -5.03
C SER A 9 -24.89 0.34 -6.52
N SER A 10 -23.93 0.70 -7.39
CA SER A 10 -24.09 0.70 -8.86
C SER A 10 -23.86 -0.69 -9.49
N GLY A 11 -23.37 -1.67 -8.70
CA GLY A 11 -23.24 -3.07 -9.08
C GLY A 11 -22.06 -3.37 -10.02
N LYS A 12 -21.18 -2.39 -10.28
CA LYS A 12 -20.02 -2.59 -11.16
C LYS A 12 -18.78 -3.01 -10.34
N PRO A 13 -18.17 -4.17 -10.64
CA PRO A 13 -16.92 -4.54 -10.01
C PRO A 13 -15.77 -3.70 -10.57
N GLN A 14 -14.87 -3.24 -9.70
CA GLN A 14 -13.60 -2.66 -10.10
C GLN A 14 -12.50 -3.72 -9.98
N SER A 15 -11.67 -3.85 -11.02
CA SER A 15 -10.51 -4.74 -10.93
C SER A 15 -9.45 -4.15 -10.00
N GLN A 16 -8.69 -5.01 -9.30
CA GLN A 16 -7.57 -4.56 -8.49
C GLN A 16 -6.55 -3.77 -9.31
N ALA A 17 -6.33 -4.17 -10.57
CA ALA A 17 -5.38 -3.49 -11.43
C ALA A 17 -5.83 -2.10 -11.90
N GLU A 18 -7.14 -1.89 -12.05
CA GLU A 18 -7.71 -0.58 -12.34
C GLU A 18 -7.57 0.34 -11.12
N HIS A 19 -7.97 -0.16 -9.96
CA HIS A 19 -7.86 0.56 -8.69
C HIS A 19 -6.43 1.04 -8.43
N LEU A 20 -5.44 0.13 -8.46
CA LEU A 20 -4.05 0.47 -8.21
C LEU A 20 -3.49 1.50 -9.21
N ARG A 21 -3.90 1.46 -10.49
CA ARG A 21 -3.49 2.46 -11.49
C ARG A 21 -4.08 3.84 -11.19
N ASN A 22 -5.35 3.88 -10.84
CA ASN A 22 -6.04 5.14 -10.55
C ASN A 22 -5.46 5.80 -9.29
N VAL A 23 -5.32 5.03 -8.20
CA VAL A 23 -4.71 5.52 -6.95
C VAL A 23 -3.28 6.00 -7.19
N ALA A 24 -2.48 5.25 -7.94
CA ALA A 24 -1.12 5.68 -8.28
C ALA A 24 -1.10 6.98 -9.10
N GLY A 25 -2.03 7.15 -10.04
CA GLY A 25 -2.16 8.36 -10.84
C GLY A 25 -2.52 9.59 -9.99
N PHE A 26 -3.54 9.49 -9.15
CA PHE A 26 -3.93 10.60 -8.27
C PHE A 26 -2.87 10.91 -7.22
N ALA A 27 -2.31 9.88 -6.57
CA ALA A 27 -1.28 10.06 -5.56
C ALA A 27 -0.06 10.76 -6.15
N SER A 28 0.34 10.37 -7.37
CA SER A 28 1.39 11.03 -8.13
C SER A 28 1.07 12.51 -8.37
N GLU A 29 -0.10 12.80 -8.94
CA GLU A 29 -0.55 14.18 -9.23
C GLU A 29 -0.55 15.07 -7.98
N PHE A 30 -1.05 14.56 -6.85
CA PHE A 30 -1.08 15.31 -5.59
C PHE A 30 0.32 15.56 -5.03
N ALA A 31 1.22 14.59 -5.20
CA ALA A 31 2.58 14.67 -4.68
C ALA A 31 3.56 15.48 -5.54
N GLU A 32 3.18 15.86 -6.78
CA GLU A 32 3.97 16.77 -7.62
C GLU A 32 4.20 18.13 -6.93
N ALA A 33 3.26 18.58 -6.09
CA ALA A 33 3.38 19.85 -5.37
C ALA A 33 4.63 19.93 -4.44
N PHE A 34 5.18 18.77 -4.07
CA PHE A 34 6.39 18.65 -3.25
C PHE A 34 7.44 17.71 -3.87
N ASN A 35 7.39 17.52 -5.20
CA ASN A 35 8.34 16.73 -6.00
C ASN A 35 8.47 15.26 -5.55
N SER A 36 7.38 14.62 -5.10
CA SER A 36 7.40 13.20 -4.71
C SER A 36 6.42 12.34 -5.52
N GLY A 37 6.09 12.78 -6.73
CA GLY A 37 5.16 12.09 -7.62
C GLY A 37 5.54 10.63 -7.91
N GLU A 38 6.84 10.34 -8.10
CA GLU A 38 7.33 8.98 -8.35
C GLU A 38 7.14 8.05 -7.14
N GLU A 39 7.50 8.52 -5.94
CA GLU A 39 7.35 7.73 -4.71
C GLU A 39 5.87 7.56 -4.33
N ALA A 40 5.03 8.56 -4.60
CA ALA A 40 3.58 8.48 -4.40
C ALA A 40 2.91 7.50 -5.37
N ALA A 41 3.33 7.49 -6.65
CA ALA A 41 2.88 6.49 -7.61
C ALA A 41 3.26 5.07 -7.18
N LEU A 42 4.49 4.87 -6.70
CA LEU A 42 4.94 3.61 -6.12
C LEU A 42 4.08 3.20 -4.93
N ALA A 43 3.80 4.14 -4.02
CA ALA A 43 2.95 3.89 -2.87
C ALA A 43 1.54 3.47 -3.31
N GLY A 44 0.92 4.20 -4.23
CA GLY A 44 -0.40 3.89 -4.78
C GLY A 44 -0.48 2.52 -5.45
N LEU A 45 0.55 2.10 -6.19
CA LEU A 45 0.59 0.77 -6.82
C LEU A 45 0.75 -0.38 -5.80
N LEU A 46 1.39 -0.12 -4.67
CA LEU A 46 1.71 -1.17 -3.69
C LEU A 46 0.72 -1.23 -2.53
N HIS A 47 0.00 -0.14 -2.23
CA HIS A 47 -0.71 0.01 -0.96
C HIS A 47 -1.62 -1.17 -0.61
N ASP A 48 -2.35 -1.65 -1.61
CA ASP A 48 -3.30 -2.74 -1.47
C ASP A 48 -2.92 -3.98 -2.27
N ILE A 49 -1.62 -4.20 -2.55
CA ILE A 49 -1.18 -5.38 -3.29
C ILE A 49 -1.60 -6.69 -2.60
N GLY A 50 -1.79 -6.70 -1.26
CA GLY A 50 -2.32 -7.85 -0.53
C GLY A 50 -3.74 -8.26 -0.95
N LYS A 51 -4.49 -7.42 -1.66
CA LYS A 51 -5.80 -7.76 -2.23
C LYS A 51 -5.71 -8.78 -3.38
N TYR A 52 -4.52 -8.98 -3.96
CA TYR A 52 -4.25 -10.10 -4.85
C TYR A 52 -4.25 -11.47 -4.14
N GLY A 53 -4.28 -11.53 -2.80
CA GLY A 53 -4.34 -12.77 -2.04
C GLY A 53 -5.69 -13.48 -2.14
N ASP A 54 -5.68 -14.82 -2.18
CA ASP A 54 -6.91 -15.62 -2.32
C ASP A 54 -7.85 -15.46 -1.12
N LYS A 55 -7.29 -15.24 0.09
CA LYS A 55 -8.09 -14.93 1.29
C LYS A 55 -8.84 -13.61 1.14
N PHE A 56 -8.22 -12.59 0.54
CA PHE A 56 -8.90 -11.31 0.32
C PHE A 56 -10.06 -11.46 -0.65
N GLN A 57 -9.89 -12.21 -1.75
CA GLN A 57 -11.00 -12.46 -2.68
C GLN A 57 -12.15 -13.20 -1.99
N ARG A 58 -11.85 -14.21 -1.15
CA ARG A 58 -12.86 -14.89 -0.32
C ARG A 58 -13.52 -13.97 0.72
N ARG A 59 -12.81 -12.96 1.24
CA ARG A 59 -13.37 -11.92 2.11
C ARG A 59 -14.44 -11.10 1.39
N LEU A 60 -14.27 -10.82 0.09
CA LEU A 60 -15.28 -10.12 -0.70
C LEU A 60 -16.59 -10.92 -0.82
N ASP A 61 -16.49 -12.24 -0.78
CA ASP A 61 -17.64 -13.16 -0.74
C ASP A 61 -18.18 -13.40 0.69
N GLY A 62 -17.62 -12.74 1.70
CA GLY A 62 -18.02 -12.89 3.11
C GLY A 62 -17.54 -14.19 3.78
N LEU A 63 -16.60 -14.92 3.15
CA LEU A 63 -16.09 -16.20 3.65
C LEU A 63 -14.88 -16.06 4.59
N GLU A 64 -14.24 -14.89 4.60
CA GLU A 64 -13.07 -14.56 5.44
C GLU A 64 -13.28 -13.19 6.10
N HIS A 65 -12.64 -12.96 7.24
CA HIS A 65 -12.68 -11.68 7.97
C HIS A 65 -11.37 -11.47 8.75
N GLY A 66 -11.17 -10.26 9.30
CA GLY A 66 -9.98 -9.97 10.11
C GLY A 66 -8.67 -10.08 9.33
N LEU A 67 -8.68 -9.64 8.06
CA LEU A 67 -7.49 -9.68 7.21
C LEU A 67 -6.74 -8.35 7.19
N ASP A 68 -5.42 -8.43 7.24
CA ASP A 68 -4.49 -7.37 6.87
C ASP A 68 -4.08 -7.57 5.41
N HIS A 69 -4.44 -6.60 4.56
CA HIS A 69 -4.08 -6.57 3.14
C HIS A 69 -3.08 -5.46 2.77
N TRP A 70 -2.68 -4.62 3.73
CA TRP A 70 -1.82 -3.45 3.50
C TRP A 70 -0.36 -3.71 3.84
N SER A 71 -0.11 -4.50 4.89
CA SER A 71 1.26 -4.84 5.32
C SER A 71 2.10 -5.52 4.24
N PRO A 72 1.56 -6.37 3.34
CA PRO A 72 2.33 -6.89 2.20
C PRO A 72 2.92 -5.78 1.32
N GLY A 73 2.14 -4.75 1.03
CA GLY A 73 2.59 -3.59 0.25
C GLY A 73 3.69 -2.79 0.95
N ALA A 74 3.50 -2.53 2.24
CA ALA A 74 4.50 -1.83 3.07
C ALA A 74 5.82 -2.62 3.14
N SER A 75 5.74 -3.95 3.30
CA SER A 75 6.90 -4.84 3.32
C SER A 75 7.67 -4.79 1.99
N VAL A 76 6.98 -4.86 0.85
CA VAL A 76 7.61 -4.77 -0.48
C VAL A 76 8.30 -3.41 -0.65
N ALA A 77 7.60 -2.31 -0.31
CA ALA A 77 8.16 -0.97 -0.40
C ALA A 77 9.43 -0.81 0.44
N LEU A 78 9.43 -1.33 1.67
CA LEU A 78 10.56 -1.21 2.59
C LEU A 78 11.73 -2.13 2.24
N PHE A 79 11.49 -3.43 2.12
CA PHE A 79 12.56 -4.42 2.07
C PHE A 79 13.04 -4.73 0.66
N GLU A 80 12.20 -4.54 -0.36
CA GLU A 80 12.57 -4.81 -1.75
C GLU A 80 12.78 -3.56 -2.59
N ARG A 81 12.11 -2.44 -2.25
CA ARG A 81 12.26 -1.16 -2.97
C ARG A 81 13.03 -0.10 -2.19
N HIS A 82 13.28 -0.34 -0.90
CA HIS A 82 14.02 0.58 -0.02
C HIS A 82 13.38 1.97 0.13
N MET A 83 12.06 2.06 -0.04
CA MET A 83 11.30 3.31 0.02
C MET A 83 10.63 3.43 1.40
N VAL A 84 11.31 4.10 2.33
CA VAL A 84 10.86 4.21 3.74
C VAL A 84 9.60 5.07 3.86
N ALA A 85 9.51 6.20 3.16
CA ALA A 85 8.34 7.07 3.23
C ALA A 85 7.11 6.39 2.63
N ALA A 86 7.25 5.75 1.46
CA ALA A 86 6.18 4.93 0.88
C ALA A 86 5.75 3.79 1.82
N ALA A 87 6.69 3.06 2.42
CA ALA A 87 6.35 1.98 3.35
C ALA A 87 5.56 2.45 4.56
N LEU A 88 5.91 3.61 5.14
CA LEU A 88 5.17 4.21 6.24
C LEU A 88 3.77 4.67 5.82
N ALA A 89 3.66 5.28 4.64
CA ALA A 89 2.38 5.71 4.09
C ALA A 89 1.45 4.51 3.85
N ILE A 90 1.96 3.44 3.24
CA ILE A 90 1.23 2.19 3.00
C ILE A 90 0.90 1.46 4.31
N GLN A 91 1.79 1.45 5.30
CA GLN A 91 1.41 0.84 6.58
C GLN A 91 0.26 1.61 7.23
N GLY A 92 0.32 2.94 7.10
CA GLY A 92 -0.58 3.84 7.79
C GLY A 92 -1.98 3.97 7.20
N HIS A 93 -2.25 3.59 5.95
CA HIS A 93 -3.57 3.90 5.33
C HIS A 93 -4.74 3.15 5.96
N HIS A 94 -4.47 2.11 6.77
CA HIS A 94 -5.47 1.47 7.64
C HIS A 94 -5.27 1.68 9.14
N THR A 95 -4.04 1.94 9.60
CA THR A 95 -3.73 2.00 11.04
C THR A 95 -3.42 3.40 11.57
N GLY A 96 -3.35 4.40 10.68
CA GLY A 96 -2.72 5.69 10.95
C GLY A 96 -1.20 5.63 10.85
N LEU A 97 -0.59 6.79 10.60
CA LEU A 97 0.85 6.89 10.35
C LEU A 97 1.68 6.59 11.61
N GLY A 98 2.50 5.55 11.53
CA GLY A 98 3.40 5.12 12.60
C GLY A 98 4.69 5.95 12.73
N ALA A 99 5.52 5.55 13.67
CA ALA A 99 6.88 6.08 13.82
C ALA A 99 7.83 5.44 12.80
N ALA A 100 8.89 6.16 12.46
CA ALA A 100 9.90 5.73 11.49
C ALA A 100 11.19 5.22 12.16
N ASP A 101 11.11 4.86 13.45
CA ASP A 101 12.21 4.26 14.17
C ASP A 101 12.46 2.80 13.72
N ARG A 102 13.62 2.27 14.09
CA ARG A 102 14.05 0.94 13.67
C ARG A 102 13.14 -0.19 14.15
N GLU A 103 12.53 -0.08 15.32
CA GLU A 103 11.63 -1.11 15.84
C GLU A 103 10.36 -1.15 15.00
N SER A 104 9.75 0.03 14.77
CA SER A 104 8.57 0.20 13.93
C SER A 104 8.78 -0.33 12.51
N LEU A 105 9.89 0.05 11.85
CA LEU A 105 10.22 -0.42 10.49
C LEU A 105 10.47 -1.93 10.44
N ASN A 106 11.20 -2.47 11.42
CA ASN A 106 11.42 -3.92 11.51
C ASN A 106 10.13 -4.71 11.82
N GLY A 107 9.08 -4.05 12.32
CA GLY A 107 7.77 -4.63 12.57
C GLY A 107 6.99 -4.96 11.29
N MET A 108 7.30 -4.30 10.16
CA MET A 108 6.65 -4.53 8.86
C MET A 108 7.07 -5.84 8.19
N SER A 109 7.95 -6.63 8.81
CA SER A 109 8.37 -7.92 8.27
C SER A 109 7.21 -8.93 8.29
N LEU A 110 6.85 -9.48 7.12
CA LEU A 110 5.73 -10.43 7.03
C LEU A 110 5.93 -11.70 7.86
N SER A 111 7.18 -12.16 8.05
CA SER A 111 7.46 -13.32 8.90
C SER A 111 7.13 -13.05 10.37
N LYS A 112 7.35 -11.81 10.84
CA LYS A 112 6.94 -11.38 12.18
C LYS A 112 5.43 -11.24 12.26
N LEU A 113 4.80 -10.53 11.31
CA LEU A 113 3.36 -10.32 11.30
C LEU A 113 2.57 -11.63 11.17
N THR A 114 3.13 -12.65 10.51
CA THR A 114 2.54 -14.00 10.45
C THR A 114 2.58 -14.70 11.81
N THR A 115 3.60 -14.42 12.62
CA THR A 115 3.80 -15.09 13.92
C THR A 115 3.05 -14.37 15.05
N ASP A 116 3.11 -13.04 15.07
CA ASP A 116 2.53 -12.18 16.10
C ASP A 116 2.08 -10.86 15.48
N HIS A 117 0.80 -10.80 15.09
CA HIS A 117 0.21 -9.61 14.50
C HIS A 117 -0.29 -8.66 15.60
N PRO A 118 0.16 -7.39 15.68
CA PRO A 118 -0.17 -6.49 16.81
C PRO A 118 -1.67 -6.21 16.94
N LEU A 119 -2.41 -6.31 15.83
CA LEU A 119 -3.87 -6.15 15.77
C LEU A 119 -4.65 -7.48 15.81
N GLY A 120 -3.96 -8.63 15.96
CA GLY A 120 -4.59 -9.94 15.90
C GLY A 120 -5.20 -10.30 14.53
N LEU A 121 -4.74 -9.65 13.46
CA LEU A 121 -5.20 -9.90 12.09
C LEU A 121 -4.38 -11.00 11.42
N THR A 122 -4.95 -11.58 10.37
CA THR A 122 -4.25 -12.54 9.51
C THR A 122 -3.86 -11.86 8.20
N LEU A 123 -2.61 -12.02 7.76
CA LEU A 123 -2.22 -11.54 6.42
C LEU A 123 -3.08 -12.20 5.34
N SER A 124 -3.58 -11.39 4.41
CA SER A 124 -4.33 -11.87 3.25
C SER A 124 -3.48 -12.77 2.35
N GLU A 125 -2.19 -12.49 2.28
CA GLU A 125 -1.14 -13.28 1.64
C GLU A 125 0.23 -12.89 2.23
N SER A 126 1.07 -13.88 2.50
CA SER A 126 2.42 -13.69 3.06
C SER A 126 3.54 -13.89 2.03
N ASP A 127 3.25 -14.51 0.88
CA ASP A 127 4.19 -14.70 -0.22
C ASP A 127 4.21 -13.46 -1.14
N THR A 128 5.20 -12.58 -0.96
CA THR A 128 5.34 -11.37 -1.79
C THR A 128 5.66 -11.70 -3.24
N ALA A 129 6.34 -12.82 -3.53
CA ALA A 129 6.65 -13.22 -4.90
C ALA A 129 5.38 -13.62 -5.66
N LEU A 130 4.46 -14.33 -5.00
CA LEU A 130 3.15 -14.63 -5.56
C LEU A 130 2.34 -13.35 -5.85
N LEU A 131 2.28 -12.42 -4.90
CA LEU A 131 1.59 -11.14 -5.08
C LEU A 131 2.17 -10.34 -6.23
N MET A 132 3.50 -10.19 -6.29
CA MET A 132 4.19 -9.48 -7.35
C MET A 132 3.99 -10.16 -8.72
N ASN A 133 3.95 -11.49 -8.77
CA ASN A 133 3.65 -12.21 -10.01
C ASN A 133 2.24 -11.92 -10.51
N ARG A 134 1.22 -11.96 -9.64
CA ARG A 134 -0.18 -11.64 -9.98
C ARG A 134 -0.33 -10.18 -10.42
N PHE A 135 0.33 -9.25 -9.72
CA PHE A 135 0.42 -7.83 -10.07
C PHE A 135 1.01 -7.62 -11.47
N GLN A 136 2.09 -8.34 -11.81
CA GLN A 136 2.71 -8.27 -13.14
C GLN A 136 1.85 -8.90 -14.24
N LEU A 137 1.15 -10.01 -13.96
CA LEU A 137 0.22 -10.64 -14.91
C LEU A 137 -0.94 -9.70 -15.30
N ASP A 138 -1.33 -8.81 -14.39
CA ASP A 138 -2.29 -7.73 -14.64
C ASP A 138 -1.67 -6.50 -15.36
N SER A 139 -0.44 -6.63 -15.88
CA SER A 139 0.28 -5.60 -16.62
C SER A 139 0.54 -4.33 -15.81
N LEU A 140 0.93 -4.50 -14.54
CA LEU A 140 1.42 -3.43 -13.68
C LEU A 140 2.92 -3.56 -13.46
N THR A 141 3.59 -2.42 -13.33
CA THR A 141 5.02 -2.34 -13.01
C THR A 141 5.24 -1.29 -11.96
N VAL A 142 6.05 -1.61 -10.94
CA VAL A 142 6.45 -0.65 -9.92
C VAL A 142 7.49 0.29 -10.53
N PRO A 143 7.28 1.62 -10.50
CA PRO A 143 8.24 2.57 -11.06
C PRO A 143 9.52 2.60 -10.22
N SER A 144 10.62 3.02 -10.85
CA SER A 144 11.82 3.43 -10.11
C SER A 144 11.61 4.84 -9.57
N VAL A 145 12.11 5.08 -8.35
CA VAL A 145 12.08 6.41 -7.72
C VAL A 145 13.50 6.99 -7.79
N THR A 146 13.62 8.16 -8.40
CA THR A 146 14.91 8.84 -8.64
C THR A 146 15.38 9.56 -7.39
N ASP A 147 14.47 10.22 -6.68
CA ASP A 147 14.76 11.03 -5.49
C ASP A 147 13.81 10.65 -4.34
N PRO A 148 14.18 9.67 -3.49
CA PRO A 148 13.35 9.24 -2.36
C PRO A 148 13.26 10.31 -1.27
N LEU A 149 12.08 10.50 -0.68
CA LEU A 149 11.86 11.45 0.43
C LEU A 149 12.73 11.16 1.65
N ILE A 150 13.04 9.88 1.89
CA ILE A 150 13.90 9.44 2.97
C ILE A 150 15.06 8.62 2.41
N THR A 151 16.27 9.14 2.59
CA THR A 151 17.51 8.42 2.39
C THR A 151 18.15 8.10 3.75
N GLY A 152 17.79 6.96 4.34
CA GLY A 152 18.29 6.54 5.65
C GLY A 152 17.24 6.60 6.77
N TYR A 153 17.63 7.06 7.96
CA TYR A 153 16.69 7.25 9.09
C TYR A 153 16.25 8.71 9.15
N PRO A 154 14.97 9.00 9.44
CA PRO A 154 14.52 10.37 9.60
C PRO A 154 15.11 10.98 10.87
N GLU A 155 16.01 11.93 10.71
CA GLU A 155 16.69 12.63 11.82
C GLU A 155 15.96 13.92 12.23
N HIS A 156 15.01 14.39 11.43
CA HIS A 156 14.36 15.69 11.61
C HIS A 156 12.84 15.58 11.55
N ALA A 157 12.16 16.45 12.31
CA ALA A 157 10.69 16.53 12.30
C ALA A 157 10.14 16.92 10.92
N SER A 158 10.90 17.70 10.13
CA SER A 158 10.53 18.06 8.76
C SER A 158 10.36 16.84 7.86
N THR A 159 11.26 15.86 7.95
CA THR A 159 11.17 14.62 7.19
C THR A 159 9.85 13.89 7.46
N MET A 160 9.39 13.88 8.71
CA MET A 160 8.11 13.29 9.07
C MET A 160 6.89 14.13 8.62
N LEU A 161 7.06 15.43 8.34
CA LEU A 161 6.04 16.23 7.66
C LEU A 161 5.94 15.83 6.19
N ASP A 162 7.06 15.58 5.52
CA ASP A 162 7.06 15.11 4.13
C ASP A 162 6.38 13.75 3.98
N VAL A 163 6.67 12.81 4.90
CA VAL A 163 5.96 11.51 4.96
C VAL A 163 4.46 11.71 5.20
N ARG A 164 4.04 12.72 5.97
CA ARG A 164 2.62 13.03 6.17
C ARG A 164 1.96 13.56 4.91
N MET A 165 2.66 14.36 4.12
CA MET A 165 2.15 14.83 2.83
C MET A 165 2.01 13.66 1.84
N LEU A 166 2.99 12.76 1.80
CA LEU A 166 2.90 11.52 1.01
C LEU A 166 1.73 10.64 1.46
N PHE A 167 1.59 10.42 2.76
CA PHE A 167 0.48 9.68 3.36
C PHE A 167 -0.87 10.29 3.02
N SER A 168 -1.03 11.62 3.14
CA SER A 168 -2.27 12.32 2.75
C SER A 168 -2.56 12.11 1.27
N SER A 169 -1.55 12.27 0.41
CA SER A 169 -1.69 12.07 -1.04
C SER A 169 -2.18 10.66 -1.38
N LEU A 170 -1.65 9.64 -0.70
CA LEU A 170 -2.08 8.24 -0.88
C LEU A 170 -3.51 8.01 -0.40
N VAL A 171 -3.85 8.46 0.81
CA VAL A 171 -5.19 8.24 1.40
C VAL A 171 -6.27 8.99 0.62
N ASP A 172 -6.00 10.24 0.23
CA ASP A 172 -6.94 11.04 -0.57
C ASP A 172 -7.14 10.40 -1.95
N ALA A 173 -6.08 9.86 -2.56
CA ALA A 173 -6.16 9.14 -3.83
C ALA A 173 -6.98 7.85 -3.75
N ASP A 174 -6.76 7.03 -2.72
CA ASP A 174 -7.51 5.78 -2.46
C ASP A 174 -9.01 6.06 -2.24
N PHE A 175 -9.30 7.08 -1.42
CA PHE A 175 -10.66 7.51 -1.17
C PHE A 175 -11.35 8.01 -2.44
N LEU A 176 -10.69 8.89 -3.22
CA LEU A 176 -11.26 9.43 -4.45
C LEU A 176 -11.51 8.38 -5.52
N ASP A 177 -10.67 7.36 -5.64
CA ASP A 177 -10.92 6.25 -6.56
C ASP A 177 -12.12 5.41 -6.11
N THR A 178 -12.20 5.12 -4.80
CA THR A 178 -13.31 4.35 -4.21
C THR A 178 -14.66 5.08 -4.36
N GLU A 179 -14.70 6.41 -4.26
CA GLU A 179 -15.93 7.21 -4.42
C GLU A 179 -16.44 7.33 -5.86
N ARG A 180 -15.59 7.13 -6.88
CA ARG A 180 -15.96 7.32 -8.30
C ARG A 180 -16.84 6.21 -8.87
N LEU A 181 -17.11 5.16 -8.10
CA LEU A 181 -17.80 3.96 -8.53
C LEU A 181 -19.31 4.00 -8.26
#